data_AF-A0A7U9S1B2-F1
#
_entry.id   AF-A0A7U9S1B2-F1
#
_cell.length_a   1.000
_cell.length_b   1.000
_cell.length_c   1.000
_cell.angle_alpha   90.00
_cell.angle_beta   90.00
_cell.angle_gamma   90.00
#
_symmetry.space_group_name_H-M   'P 1'
#
loop_
_entity.id
_entity.type
_entity.pdbx_description
1 polymer ?
#
loop_
_entity_poly.entity_id
_entity_poly.type
_entity_poly.pdbx_seq_one_letter_code
_entity_poly.pdbx_strand_id
1 'polypeptide(L)'
;MVFSVGGQIIPKMAVGEQIPWHLLRMGIVPLIMTTFFEEFLFRGFMQSRIDRQFGWVPAILVSGEMFSLYHLGYPGFRTWEDIFLLFAVGIGFAAAYKLSGNNLMVSFFVNLPNAFVTYILKYEQFPVMRAGSTIAAAVTLALIGLILLLYRNADQRIRRQ
;
A
#
# COMPACT_ATOMS: atom_id res chain seq x y z
N MET A 1 11.69 -15.89 -2.93
CA MET A 1 12.41 -14.70 -2.42
C MET A 1 11.92 -13.39 -3.03
N VAL A 2 11.51 -13.34 -4.31
CA VAL A 2 11.13 -12.11 -5.06
C VAL A 2 10.08 -11.22 -4.38
N PHE A 3 9.24 -11.76 -3.49
CA PHE A 3 8.14 -11.03 -2.85
C PHE A 3 8.56 -10.05 -1.73
N SER A 4 9.78 -10.16 -1.20
CA SER A 4 10.27 -9.27 -0.14
C SER A 4 11.14 -8.15 -0.71
N VAL A 5 11.25 -7.04 0.03
CA VAL A 5 12.19 -5.95 -0.30
C VAL A 5 13.59 -6.48 -0.60
N GLY A 6 14.12 -7.34 0.29
CA GLY A 6 15.43 -7.96 0.08
C GLY A 6 15.50 -8.80 -1.19
N GLY A 7 14.46 -9.58 -1.49
CA GLY A 7 14.43 -10.40 -2.69
C GLY A 7 14.28 -9.61 -3.99
N GLN A 8 13.81 -8.37 -3.95
CA GLN A 8 13.80 -7.46 -5.11
C GLN A 8 15.17 -6.79 -5.30
N ILE A 9 15.84 -6.38 -4.21
CA ILE A 9 17.09 -5.60 -4.27
C ILE A 9 18.34 -6.49 -4.43
N ILE A 10 18.43 -7.62 -3.70
CA ILE A 10 19.64 -8.46 -3.66
C ILE A 10 20.07 -8.96 -5.05
N PRO A 11 19.17 -9.51 -5.90
CA PRO A 11 19.57 -9.98 -7.23
C PRO A 11 20.15 -8.86 -8.11
N LYS A 12 19.61 -7.65 -7.98
CA LYS A 12 20.04 -6.47 -8.73
C LYS A 12 21.43 -6.00 -8.31
N MET A 13 21.68 -5.95 -7.00
CA MET A 13 23.01 -5.63 -6.47
C MET A 13 24.04 -6.71 -6.82
N ALA A 14 23.64 -7.98 -6.83
CA ALA A 14 24.54 -9.10 -7.15
C ALA A 14 25.09 -9.06 -8.59
N VAL A 15 24.34 -8.46 -9.52
CA VAL A 15 24.78 -8.25 -10.91
C VAL A 15 25.41 -6.87 -11.15
N GLY A 16 25.63 -6.08 -10.08
CA GLY A 16 26.29 -4.77 -10.15
C GLY A 16 25.40 -3.62 -10.61
N GLU A 17 24.07 -3.80 -10.68
CA GLU A 17 23.15 -2.70 -11.01
C GLU A 17 23.11 -1.66 -9.87
N GLN A 18 23.14 -0.37 -10.24
CA GLN A 18 22.99 0.72 -9.28
C GLN A 18 21.51 0.98 -9.00
N ILE A 19 21.15 1.06 -7.73
CA ILE A 19 19.78 1.37 -7.30
C ILE A 19 19.55 2.89 -7.41
N PRO A 20 18.54 3.36 -8.18
CA PRO A 20 18.32 4.79 -8.43
C PRO A 20 17.62 5.50 -7.26
N TRP A 21 18.29 5.57 -6.10
CA TRP A 21 17.76 6.16 -4.85
C TRP A 21 17.27 7.61 -4.99
N HIS A 22 17.80 8.36 -5.96
CA HIS A 22 17.42 9.75 -6.20
C HIS A 22 15.93 9.91 -6.56
N LEU A 23 15.29 8.88 -7.15
CA LEU A 23 13.88 8.89 -7.53
C LEU A 23 12.93 9.01 -6.33
N LEU A 24 13.34 8.48 -5.16
CA LEU A 24 12.49 8.52 -3.96
C LEU A 24 12.15 9.93 -3.49
N ARG A 25 13.00 10.93 -3.76
CA ARG A 25 12.79 12.30 -3.24
C ARG A 25 11.42 12.86 -3.63
N MET A 26 11.00 12.62 -4.87
CA MET A 26 9.69 13.05 -5.37
C MET A 26 8.56 12.08 -5.00
N GLY A 27 8.90 10.81 -4.76
CA GLY A 27 7.94 9.73 -4.52
C GLY A 27 7.59 9.44 -3.07
N ILE A 28 8.39 9.86 -2.08
CA ILE A 28 8.14 9.54 -0.66
C ILE A 28 6.72 9.92 -0.23
N VAL A 29 6.33 11.18 -0.42
CA VAL A 29 5.01 11.66 0.06
C VAL A 29 3.86 11.05 -0.74
N PRO A 30 3.88 11.03 -2.09
CA PRO A 30 2.86 10.31 -2.86
C PRO A 30 2.73 8.85 -2.48
N LEU A 31 3.84 8.12 -2.32
CA LEU A 31 3.82 6.70 -1.99
C LEU A 31 3.33 6.44 -0.58
N ILE A 32 3.65 7.29 0.41
CA ILE A 32 3.05 7.21 1.75
C ILE A 32 1.53 7.37 1.65
N MET A 33 1.06 8.38 0.92
CA MET A 33 -0.37 8.66 0.75
C MET A 33 -1.08 7.50 0.03
N THR A 34 -0.55 7.05 -1.11
CA THR A 34 -1.12 5.95 -1.88
C THR A 34 -1.11 4.64 -1.10
N THR A 35 0.00 4.31 -0.43
CA THR A 35 0.08 3.09 0.41
C THR A 35 -0.97 3.15 1.51
N PHE A 36 -1.12 4.28 2.20
CA PHE A 36 -2.15 4.43 3.23
C PHE A 36 -3.55 4.23 2.67
N PHE A 37 -3.84 4.83 1.51
CA PHE A 37 -5.13 4.67 0.83
C PHE A 37 -5.40 3.21 0.45
N GLU A 38 -4.41 2.51 -0.11
CA GLU A 38 -4.52 1.09 -0.45
C GLU A 38 -4.79 0.22 0.79
N GLU A 39 -4.03 0.41 1.87
CA GLU A 39 -4.31 -0.30 3.12
C GLU A 39 -5.72 -0.04 3.62
N PHE A 40 -6.10 1.23 3.68
CA PHE A 40 -7.42 1.63 4.15
C PHE A 40 -8.52 0.97 3.33
N LEU A 41 -8.41 1.02 1.99
CA LEU A 41 -9.42 0.48 1.08
C LEU A 41 -9.48 -1.05 1.14
N PHE A 42 -8.36 -1.74 0.92
CA PHE A 42 -8.37 -3.20 0.76
C PHE A 42 -8.47 -3.93 2.11
N ARG A 43 -7.77 -3.45 3.15
CA ARG A 43 -7.70 -4.13 4.46
C ARG A 43 -8.74 -3.58 5.42
N GLY A 44 -8.67 -2.27 5.65
CA GLY A 44 -9.56 -1.57 6.58
C GLY A 44 -11.04 -1.66 6.18
N PHE A 45 -11.34 -1.47 4.90
CA PHE A 45 -12.71 -1.50 4.38
C PHE A 45 -13.09 -2.87 3.81
N MET A 46 -12.50 -3.31 2.69
CA MET A 46 -12.98 -4.52 1.99
C MET A 46 -12.80 -5.80 2.82
N GLN A 47 -11.56 -6.14 3.20
CA GLN A 47 -11.25 -7.36 3.94
C GLN A 47 -12.03 -7.44 5.25
N SER A 48 -12.10 -6.34 6.02
CA SER A 48 -12.88 -6.31 7.27
C SER A 48 -14.37 -6.60 7.07
N ARG A 49 -14.96 -6.22 5.94
CA ARG A 49 -16.38 -6.49 5.65
C ARG A 49 -16.60 -7.93 5.22
N ILE A 50 -15.73 -8.46 4.36
CA ILE A 50 -15.79 -9.87 3.94
C ILE A 50 -15.52 -10.80 5.11
N ASP A 51 -14.57 -10.47 6.00
CA ASP A 51 -14.24 -11.27 7.18
C ASP A 51 -15.44 -11.42 8.12
N ARG A 52 -16.22 -10.35 8.29
CA ARG A 52 -17.45 -10.37 9.11
C ARG A 52 -18.57 -11.22 8.52
N GLN A 53 -18.63 -11.36 7.19
CA GLN A 53 -19.73 -12.05 6.50
C GLN A 53 -19.41 -13.50 6.13
N PHE A 54 -18.17 -13.75 5.70
CA PHE A 54 -17.74 -15.00 5.09
C PHE A 54 -16.52 -15.63 5.80
N GLY A 55 -15.98 -14.96 6.83
CA GLY A 55 -14.80 -15.39 7.55
C GLY A 55 -13.48 -14.98 6.90
N TRP A 56 -12.39 -15.29 7.59
CA TRP A 56 -11.09 -14.69 7.31
C TRP A 56 -10.41 -15.22 6.04
N VAL A 57 -10.63 -16.48 5.66
CA VAL A 57 -10.02 -17.07 4.47
C VAL A 57 -10.54 -16.39 3.19
N PRO A 58 -11.87 -16.33 2.95
CA PRO A 58 -12.40 -15.57 1.82
C PRO A 58 -12.00 -14.10 1.84
N ALA A 59 -11.93 -13.49 3.03
CA ALA A 59 -11.54 -12.10 3.17
C ALA A 59 -10.11 -11.82 2.68
N ILE A 60 -9.16 -12.70 3.01
CA ILE A 60 -7.78 -12.57 2.53
C ILE A 60 -7.73 -12.75 1.01
N LEU A 61 -8.38 -13.78 0.47
CA LEU A 61 -8.38 -14.07 -0.97
C LEU A 61 -8.96 -12.90 -1.77
N VAL A 62 -10.14 -12.41 -1.39
CA VAL A 62 -10.80 -11.29 -2.05
C VAL A 62 -9.98 -10.00 -1.93
N SER A 63 -9.37 -9.74 -0.77
CA SER A 63 -8.51 -8.57 -0.57
C SER A 63 -7.30 -8.59 -1.50
N GLY A 64 -6.63 -9.75 -1.62
CA GLY A 64 -5.51 -9.94 -2.55
C GLY A 64 -5.91 -9.82 -4.02
N GLU A 65 -7.06 -10.39 -4.40
CA GLU A 65 -7.60 -10.31 -5.76
C GLU A 65 -7.93 -8.87 -6.14
N MET A 66 -8.66 -8.16 -5.29
CA MET A 66 -9.01 -6.75 -5.53
C MET A 66 -7.77 -5.86 -5.60
N PHE A 67 -6.78 -6.11 -4.74
CA PHE A 67 -5.50 -5.39 -4.78
C PHE A 67 -4.79 -5.62 -6.12
N SER A 68 -4.75 -6.86 -6.62
CA SER A 68 -4.14 -7.17 -7.92
C SER A 68 -4.88 -6.53 -9.08
N LEU A 69 -6.20 -6.68 -9.16
CA LEU A 69 -7.01 -6.14 -10.25
C LEU A 69 -7.03 -4.61 -10.28
N TYR A 70 -6.93 -3.95 -9.12
CA TYR A 70 -6.78 -2.49 -9.04
C TYR A 70 -5.58 -1.98 -9.85
N HIS A 71 -4.50 -2.76 -9.92
CA HIS A 71 -3.29 -2.36 -10.63
C HIS A 71 -3.39 -2.46 -12.16
N LEU A 72 -4.45 -3.06 -12.71
CA LEU A 72 -4.74 -2.98 -14.16
C LEU A 72 -4.95 -1.53 -14.62
N GLY A 73 -5.26 -0.61 -13.70
CA GLY A 73 -5.28 0.83 -13.95
C GLY A 73 -3.93 1.40 -14.40
N TYR A 74 -2.82 0.72 -14.07
CA TYR A 74 -1.47 1.11 -14.47
C TYR A 74 -1.05 0.33 -15.72
N PRO A 75 -0.80 0.99 -16.86
CA PRO A 75 -0.44 0.31 -18.10
C PRO A 75 0.78 -0.63 -17.97
N GLY A 76 1.72 -0.28 -17.09
CA GLY A 76 2.94 -1.06 -16.85
C GLY A 76 2.76 -2.35 -16.04
N PHE A 77 1.59 -2.62 -15.45
CA PHE A 77 1.35 -3.77 -14.56
C PHE A 77 0.27 -4.73 -15.09
N ARG A 78 0.11 -4.82 -16.42
CA ARG A 78 -0.98 -5.59 -17.07
C ARG A 78 -0.58 -7.00 -17.52
N THR A 79 0.65 -7.43 -17.27
CA THR A 79 1.05 -8.80 -17.62
C THR A 79 0.45 -9.81 -16.63
N TRP A 80 0.22 -11.04 -17.08
CA TRP A 80 -0.25 -12.11 -16.19
C TRP A 80 0.71 -12.36 -15.01
N GLU A 81 2.01 -12.19 -15.25
CA GLU A 81 3.03 -12.31 -14.21
C GLU A 81 2.89 -11.20 -13.16
N ASP A 82 2.72 -9.94 -13.57
CA ASP A 82 2.52 -8.82 -12.66
C ASP A 82 1.25 -9.02 -11.82
N ILE A 83 0.14 -9.43 -12.45
CA ILE A 83 -1.14 -9.66 -11.75
C ILE A 83 -1.02 -10.80 -10.74
N PHE A 84 -0.37 -11.91 -11.10
CA PHE A 84 -0.16 -13.01 -10.16
C PHE A 84 0.78 -12.60 -9.01
N LEU A 85 1.84 -11.84 -9.33
CA LEU A 85 2.76 -11.30 -8.33
C LEU A 85 2.04 -10.37 -7.34
N LEU A 86 1.26 -9.42 -7.86
CA LEU A 86 0.50 -8.46 -7.06
C LEU A 86 -0.58 -9.17 -6.23
N PHE A 87 -1.19 -10.23 -6.74
CA PHE A 87 -2.10 -11.08 -5.98
C PHE A 87 -1.37 -11.71 -4.78
N ALA A 88 -0.25 -12.39 -5.02
CA ALA A 88 0.53 -13.03 -3.96
C ALA A 88 1.01 -12.02 -2.89
N VAL A 89 1.47 -10.85 -3.32
CA VAL A 89 1.88 -9.76 -2.43
C VAL A 89 0.68 -9.21 -1.64
N GLY A 90 -0.46 -8.99 -2.30
CA GLY A 90 -1.71 -8.57 -1.68
C GLY A 90 -2.22 -9.54 -0.62
N ILE A 91 -2.11 -10.86 -0.87
CA ILE A 91 -2.38 -11.90 0.13
C ILE A 91 -1.47 -11.75 1.35
N GLY A 92 -0.17 -11.49 1.15
CA GLY A 92 0.77 -11.25 2.23
C GLY A 92 0.39 -10.07 3.12
N PHE A 93 -0.02 -8.96 2.51
CA PHE A 93 -0.49 -7.78 3.24
C PHE A 93 -1.81 -8.04 3.98
N ALA A 94 -2.75 -8.73 3.34
CA ALA A 94 -4.02 -9.12 3.94
C ALA A 94 -3.82 -10.08 5.12
N ALA A 95 -2.88 -11.02 5.02
CA ALA A 95 -2.50 -11.90 6.11
C ALA A 95 -1.86 -11.13 7.26
N ALA A 96 -0.92 -10.21 6.98
CA ALA A 96 -0.31 -9.36 8.02
C ALA A 96 -1.36 -8.52 8.77
N TYR A 97 -2.34 -7.97 8.04
CA TYR A 97 -3.47 -7.26 8.64
C TYR A 97 -4.28 -8.16 9.59
N LYS A 98 -4.66 -9.37 9.14
CA LYS A 98 -5.45 -10.29 9.96
C LYS A 98 -4.68 -10.80 11.18
N LEU A 99 -3.43 -11.21 11.00
CA LEU A 99 -2.57 -11.76 12.05
C LEU A 99 -2.22 -10.73 13.13
N SER A 100 -2.20 -9.44 12.77
CA SER A 100 -1.98 -8.34 13.71
C SER A 100 -3.24 -7.89 14.46
N GLY A 101 -4.33 -8.64 14.36
CA GLY A 101 -5.61 -8.29 14.98
C GLY A 101 -6.32 -7.15 14.25
N ASN A 102 -6.25 -7.13 12.92
CA ASN A 102 -6.84 -6.11 12.05
C ASN A 102 -6.22 -4.72 12.25
N ASN A 103 -4.90 -4.68 12.49
CA ASN A 103 -4.16 -3.43 12.69
C ASN A 103 -3.65 -2.87 11.36
N LEU A 104 -4.26 -1.76 10.93
CA LEU A 104 -3.93 -1.10 9.66
C LEU A 104 -2.49 -0.58 9.61
N MET A 105 -1.92 -0.18 10.76
CA MET A 105 -0.55 0.32 10.79
C MET A 105 0.46 -0.79 10.51
N VAL A 106 0.20 -2.01 10.98
CA VAL A 106 1.08 -3.15 10.70
C VAL A 106 1.09 -3.46 9.21
N SER A 107 -0.08 -3.55 8.57
CA SER A 107 -0.14 -3.81 7.13
C SER A 107 0.47 -2.66 6.31
N PHE A 108 0.27 -1.41 6.74
CA PHE A 108 0.93 -0.23 6.15
C PHE A 108 2.45 -0.32 6.17
N PHE A 109 3.05 -0.65 7.32
CA PHE A 109 4.51 -0.76 7.42
C PHE A 109 5.09 -1.99 6.70
N VAL A 110 4.27 -3.01 6.41
CA VAL A 110 4.67 -4.13 5.56
C VAL A 110 4.61 -3.75 4.07
N ASN A 111 3.61 -2.97 3.65
CA ASN A 111 3.45 -2.54 2.26
C ASN A 111 4.36 -1.37 1.86
N LEU A 112 4.52 -0.36 2.71
CA LEU A 112 5.24 0.88 2.36
C LEU A 112 6.67 0.63 1.83
N PRO A 113 7.50 -0.24 2.45
CA PRO A 113 8.82 -0.55 1.90
C PRO A 113 8.75 -1.20 0.51
N ASN A 114 7.73 -2.03 0.26
CA ASN A 114 7.50 -2.65 -1.04
C ASN A 114 7.10 -1.60 -2.09
N ALA A 115 6.23 -0.66 -1.75
CA ALA A 115 5.86 0.45 -2.62
C ALA A 115 7.07 1.31 -2.99
N PHE A 116 7.93 1.64 -2.02
CA PHE A 116 9.18 2.38 -2.28
C PHE A 116 10.11 1.63 -3.24
N VAL A 117 10.38 0.35 -2.96
CA VAL A 117 11.32 -0.44 -3.76
C VAL A 117 10.78 -0.70 -5.16
N THR A 118 9.50 -1.05 -5.28
CA THR A 118 8.83 -1.25 -6.56
C THR A 118 8.87 0.02 -7.40
N TYR A 119 8.63 1.20 -6.79
CA TYR A 119 8.75 2.47 -7.49
C TYR A 119 10.18 2.73 -7.97
N ILE A 120 11.20 2.51 -7.14
CA ILE A 120 12.61 2.72 -7.53
C ILE A 120 13.01 1.80 -8.69
N LEU A 121 12.64 0.52 -8.61
CA LEU A 121 13.09 -0.50 -9.56
C LEU A 121 12.26 -0.54 -10.85
N LYS A 122 11.00 -0.15 -10.79
CA LYS A 122 10.05 -0.17 -11.91
C LYS A 122 9.49 1.22 -12.21
N TYR A 123 10.24 2.29 -11.96
CA TYR A 123 9.75 3.69 -12.07
C TYR A 123 9.10 4.02 -13.42
N GLU A 124 9.56 3.39 -14.51
CA GLU A 124 9.02 3.56 -15.87
C GLU A 124 7.59 3.03 -16.02
N GLN A 125 7.17 2.10 -15.15
CA GLN A 125 5.81 1.56 -15.12
C GLN A 125 4.84 2.47 -14.36
N PHE A 126 5.35 3.47 -13.62
CA PHE A 126 4.56 4.43 -12.87
C PHE A 126 4.38 5.75 -13.62
N PRO A 127 3.28 6.48 -13.37
CA PRO A 127 3.17 7.87 -13.77
C PRO A 127 4.32 8.70 -13.20
N VAL A 128 4.84 9.64 -13.99
CA VAL A 128 5.91 10.54 -13.55
C VAL A 128 5.42 11.39 -12.37
N MET A 129 6.04 11.19 -11.22
CA MET A 129 5.74 11.96 -10.01
C MET A 129 6.33 13.37 -10.12
N ARG A 130 5.45 14.37 -10.15
CA ARG A 130 5.79 15.79 -10.26
C ARG A 130 5.60 16.50 -8.92
N ALA A 131 6.12 17.72 -8.79
CA ALA A 131 5.89 18.55 -7.59
C ALA A 131 4.40 18.68 -7.27
N GLY A 132 3.54 18.81 -8.29
CA GLY A 132 2.09 18.85 -8.11
C GLY A 132 1.51 17.61 -7.42
N SER A 133 1.93 16.39 -7.79
CA SER A 133 1.47 15.16 -7.12
C SER A 133 1.96 15.06 -5.68
N THR A 134 3.19 15.53 -5.42
CA THR A 134 3.75 15.59 -4.05
C THR A 134 2.96 16.56 -3.18
N ILE A 135 2.63 17.76 -3.69
CA ILE A 135 1.82 18.75 -2.98
C ILE A 135 0.41 18.20 -2.73
N ALA A 136 -0.23 17.63 -3.75
CA ALA A 136 -1.57 17.05 -3.61
C ALA A 136 -1.60 15.92 -2.57
N ALA A 137 -0.60 15.04 -2.57
CA ALA A 137 -0.46 13.99 -1.57
C ALA A 137 -0.27 14.56 -0.15
N ALA A 138 0.58 15.59 0.00
CA ALA A 138 0.79 16.26 1.29
C ALA A 138 -0.50 16.89 1.83
N VAL A 139 -1.24 17.61 0.99
CA VAL A 139 -2.53 18.21 1.36
C VAL A 139 -3.53 17.12 1.75
N THR A 140 -3.61 16.04 0.97
CA THR A 140 -4.51 14.91 1.27
C THR A 140 -4.20 14.29 2.63
N LEU A 141 -2.92 14.02 2.93
CA LEU A 141 -2.51 13.50 4.24
C LEU A 141 -2.83 14.47 5.38
N ALA A 142 -2.62 15.78 5.17
CA ALA A 142 -2.95 16.80 6.16
C ALA A 142 -4.46 16.85 6.45
N LEU A 143 -5.30 16.75 5.40
CA LEU A 143 -6.75 16.70 5.54
C LEU A 143 -7.21 15.43 6.27
N ILE A 144 -6.66 14.27 5.93
CA ILE A 144 -6.95 13.01 6.64
C ILE A 144 -6.58 13.16 8.12
N GLY A 145 -5.37 13.66 8.42
CA GLY A 145 -4.92 13.90 9.80
C GLY A 145 -5.84 14.85 10.55
N LEU A 146 -6.26 15.95 9.92
CA LEU A 146 -7.19 16.91 10.50
C LEU A 146 -8.56 16.27 10.80
N ILE A 147 -9.12 15.51 9.86
CA ILE A 147 -10.39 14.79 10.06
C ILE A 147 -10.30 13.83 11.25
N LEU A 148 -9.22 13.04 11.33
CA LEU A 148 -9.00 12.10 12.43
C LEU A 148 -8.86 12.82 13.79
N LEU A 149 -8.18 13.96 13.83
CA LEU A 149 -8.04 14.78 15.04
C LEU A 149 -9.39 15.37 15.47
N LEU A 150 -10.16 15.93 14.54
CA LEU A 150 -11.49 16.48 14.81
C LEU A 150 -12.45 15.39 15.30
N TYR A 151 -12.46 14.22 14.66
CA TYR A 151 -13.26 13.08 15.08
C TYR A 151 -12.90 12.61 16.49
N ARG A 152 -11.61 12.47 16.79
CA ARG A 152 -11.13 12.10 18.13
C ARG A 152 -11.58 13.11 19.18
N ASN A 153 -11.47 14.41 18.88
CA ASN A 153 -11.87 15.46 19.80
C ASN A 153 -13.39 15.47 20.05
N ALA A 154 -14.20 15.18 19.02
CA ALA A 154 -15.65 15.06 19.15
C ALA A 154 -16.03 13.85 20.01
N ASP A 155 -15.45 12.67 19.77
CA ASP A 155 -15.69 11.45 20.56
C ASP A 155 -15.32 11.66 22.05
N GLN A 156 -14.20 12.33 22.32
CA GLN A 156 -13.79 12.66 23.69
C GLN A 156 -14.76 13.62 24.40
N ARG A 157 -15.40 14.54 23.67
CA ARG A 157 -16.42 15.43 24.25
C ARG A 157 -17.70 14.66 24.59
N ILE A 158 -18.15 13.76 23.71
CA ILE A 158 -19.34 12.94 23.94
C ILE A 158 -19.16 12.04 25.17
N ARG A 159 -17.99 11.40 25.34
CA ARG A 159 -17.71 10.53 26.49
C ARG A 159 -17.58 11.23 27.85
N ARG A 160 -17.47 12.57 27.86
CA ARG A 160 -17.37 13.38 29.08
C ARG A 160 -18.73 13.94 29.55
N GLN A 161 -19.78 13.78 28.75
CA GLN A 161 -21.16 14.09 29.10
C GLN A 161 -21.85 12.85 29.65
#